data_AF-A0A2E1TPV8-F1
#
_entry.id   AF-A0A2E1TPV8-F1
#
_cell.length_a   1.000
_cell.length_b   1.000
_cell.length_c   1.000
_cell.angle_alpha   90.00
_cell.angle_beta   90.00
_cell.angle_gamma   90.00
#
_symmetry.space_group_name_H-M   'P 1'
#
loop_
_entity.id
_entity.type
_entity.pdbx_description
1 polymer ?
#
loop_
_entity_poly.entity_id
_entity_poly.type
_entity_poly.pdbx_seq_one_letter_code
_entity_poly.pdbx_strand_id
1 'polypeptide(L)'
;MLTNQKYVSKTSISLMLMGLIPFVSAIYYLQTYDFERGLSIFIHYSAIILSFIGAIIWGSNSSDKSPRLFYLSVTPSVFAFSAIFFDFPDILYVLALGYFIAWLIDVFLMIKNKEFFGYLAMRSIITSSVIYLHLYIV
;
A
#
# COMPACT_ATOMS: atom_id res chain seq x y z
N MET A 1 3.21 1.28 -26.56
CA MET A 1 1.88 1.79 -26.20
C MET A 1 1.77 2.03 -24.67
N LEU A 2 2.64 2.87 -24.09
CA LEU A 2 2.59 3.23 -22.66
C LEU A 2 2.53 4.76 -22.44
N THR A 3 2.47 5.54 -23.52
CA THR A 3 2.74 6.98 -23.50
C THR A 3 1.56 7.88 -23.13
N ASN A 4 0.36 7.33 -22.88
CA ASN A 4 -0.83 8.10 -22.47
C ASN A 4 -1.55 7.46 -21.26
N GLN A 5 -0.81 7.20 -20.18
CA GLN A 5 -1.38 6.70 -18.92
C GLN A 5 -1.53 7.87 -17.94
N LYS A 6 -2.78 8.26 -17.63
CA LYS A 6 -3.14 9.42 -16.80
C LYS A 6 -2.45 9.45 -15.43
N TYR A 7 -2.15 8.27 -14.88
CA TYR A 7 -1.63 8.10 -13.52
C TYR A 7 -0.12 7.85 -13.45
N VAL A 8 0.59 7.83 -14.59
CA VAL A 8 2.02 7.51 -14.65
C VAL A 8 2.83 8.74 -15.05
N SER A 9 3.76 9.16 -14.20
CA SER A 9 4.74 10.20 -14.48
C SER A 9 6.09 9.83 -13.85
N LYS A 10 7.17 10.47 -14.30
CA LYS A 10 8.51 10.26 -13.70
C LYS A 10 8.49 10.56 -12.20
N THR A 11 7.79 11.62 -11.82
CA THR A 11 7.63 12.04 -10.42
C THR A 11 6.84 11.00 -9.62
N SER A 12 5.74 10.46 -10.17
CA SER A 12 4.95 9.45 -9.45
C SER A 12 5.75 8.16 -9.22
N ILE A 13 6.50 7.70 -10.23
CA ILE A 13 7.39 6.54 -10.10
C ILE A 13 8.44 6.78 -9.02
N SER A 14 9.12 7.93 -9.08
CA SER A 14 10.17 8.26 -8.10
C SER A 14 9.63 8.29 -6.68
N LEU A 15 8.48 8.95 -6.46
CA LEU A 15 7.87 9.04 -5.12
C LEU A 15 7.41 7.67 -4.62
N MET A 16 6.89 6.81 -5.50
CA MET A 16 6.46 5.47 -5.11
C MET A 16 7.62 4.58 -4.66
N LEU A 17 8.75 4.67 -5.37
CA LEU A 17 9.98 3.96 -4.99
C LEU A 17 10.57 4.52 -3.69
N MET A 18 10.56 5.84 -3.52
CA MET A 18 10.98 6.47 -2.26
C MET A 18 10.12 6.05 -1.06
N GLY A 19 8.88 5.65 -1.29
CA GLY A 19 8.01 5.05 -0.27
C GLY A 19 8.55 3.74 0.33
N LEU A 20 9.52 3.07 -0.30
CA LEU A 20 10.18 1.89 0.29
C LEU A 20 11.29 2.24 1.28
N ILE A 21 11.80 3.48 1.25
CA ILE A 21 12.95 3.88 2.06
C ILE A 21 12.68 3.66 3.56
N PRO A 22 11.55 4.10 4.15
CA PRO A 22 11.35 3.92 5.58
C PRO A 22 11.16 2.45 5.99
N PHE A 23 10.64 1.59 5.10
CA PHE A 23 10.58 0.14 5.36
C PHE A 23 11.97 -0.48 5.47
N VAL A 24 12.85 -0.20 4.49
CA VAL A 24 14.22 -0.73 4.49
C VAL A 24 15.02 -0.17 5.66
N SER A 25 14.86 1.12 5.96
CA SER A 25 15.51 1.75 7.11
C SER A 25 15.05 1.14 8.45
N ALA A 26 13.76 0.81 8.58
CA ALA A 26 13.24 0.16 9.78
C ALA A 26 13.81 -1.25 9.95
N ILE A 27 13.92 -2.02 8.86
CA ILE A 27 14.56 -3.35 8.86
C ILE A 27 16.04 -3.25 9.21
N TYR A 28 16.76 -2.30 8.63
CA TYR A 28 18.15 -2.09 9.00
C TYR A 28 18.29 -1.75 10.49
N TYR A 29 17.40 -0.89 11.01
CA TYR A 29 17.42 -0.48 12.41
C TYR A 29 17.10 -1.64 13.37
N LEU A 30 16.09 -2.46 13.05
CA LEU A 30 15.70 -3.59 13.89
C LEU A 30 16.77 -4.68 13.94
N GLN A 31 17.54 -4.86 12.86
CA GLN A 31 18.63 -5.84 12.79
C GLN A 31 19.92 -5.36 13.45
N THR A 32 20.18 -4.05 13.45
CA THR A 32 21.48 -3.49 13.87
C THR A 32 21.46 -2.93 15.29
N TYR A 33 20.33 -2.38 15.74
CA TYR A 33 20.27 -1.58 16.97
C TYR A 33 19.25 -2.11 17.97
N ASP A 34 17.96 -2.02 17.65
CA ASP A 34 16.87 -2.32 18.59
C ASP A 34 15.68 -2.93 17.84
N PHE A 35 15.42 -4.20 18.15
CA PHE A 35 14.38 -4.99 17.49
C PHE A 35 12.99 -4.40 17.71
N GLU A 36 12.60 -4.14 18.97
CA GLU A 36 11.26 -3.67 19.34
C GLU A 36 10.96 -2.31 18.75
N ARG A 37 11.91 -1.39 18.84
CA ARG A 37 11.75 -0.05 18.30
C ARG A 37 11.73 -0.06 16.77
N GLY A 38 12.59 -0.85 16.12
CA GLY A 38 12.60 -0.97 14.68
C GLY A 38 11.35 -1.66 14.12
N LEU A 39 10.86 -2.70 14.80
CA LEU A 39 9.59 -3.36 14.50
C LEU A 39 8.41 -2.38 14.64
N SER A 40 8.39 -1.59 15.71
CA SER A 40 7.38 -0.55 15.91
C SER A 40 7.41 0.48 14.78
N ILE A 41 8.59 0.98 14.37
CA ILE A 41 8.71 1.92 13.24
C ILE A 41 8.17 1.29 11.95
N PHE A 42 8.50 0.03 11.68
CA PHE A 42 8.03 -0.70 10.51
C PHE A 42 6.49 -0.80 10.48
N ILE A 43 5.89 -1.25 11.59
CA ILE A 43 4.43 -1.42 11.73
C ILE A 43 3.71 -0.08 11.55
N HIS A 44 4.17 0.98 12.22
CA HIS A 44 3.54 2.30 12.14
C HIS A 44 3.60 2.86 10.73
N TYR A 45 4.76 2.79 10.07
CA TYR A 45 4.90 3.27 8.70
C TYR A 45 4.05 2.44 7.72
N SER A 46 3.99 1.13 7.92
CA SER A 46 3.14 0.22 7.14
C SER A 46 1.66 0.62 7.22
N ALA A 47 1.13 0.80 8.43
CA ALA A 47 -0.25 1.24 8.65
C ALA A 47 -0.53 2.62 7.99
N ILE A 48 0.40 3.57 8.12
CA ILE A 48 0.30 4.89 7.47
C ILE A 48 0.17 4.72 5.95
N ILE A 49 1.11 4.02 5.31
CA ILE A 49 1.10 3.85 3.85
C ILE A 49 -0.17 3.13 3.38
N LEU A 50 -0.57 2.05 4.06
CA LEU A 50 -1.79 1.32 3.73
C LEU A 50 -3.03 2.24 3.81
N SER A 51 -3.08 3.14 4.80
CA SER A 51 -4.19 4.09 4.96
C SER A 51 -4.30 5.12 3.83
N PHE A 52 -3.20 5.46 3.16
CA PHE A 52 -3.18 6.41 2.05
C PHE A 52 -3.49 5.76 0.69
N ILE A 53 -3.47 4.43 0.57
CA ILE A 53 -3.63 3.75 -0.72
C ILE A 53 -4.94 4.12 -1.42
N GLY A 54 -6.04 4.16 -0.67
CA GLY A 54 -7.36 4.41 -1.23
C GLY A 54 -7.59 5.84 -1.73
N ALA A 55 -6.68 6.79 -1.46
CA ALA A 55 -6.82 8.17 -1.89
C ALA A 55 -6.97 8.32 -3.42
N ILE A 56 -6.32 7.45 -4.20
CA ILE A 56 -6.43 7.47 -5.68
C ILE A 56 -7.83 7.07 -6.12
N ILE A 57 -8.41 6.05 -5.48
CA ILE A 57 -9.78 5.59 -5.75
C ILE A 57 -10.76 6.72 -5.43
N TRP A 58 -10.61 7.32 -4.24
CA TRP A 58 -11.42 8.47 -3.84
C TRP A 58 -11.34 9.60 -4.86
N GLY A 59 -10.12 10.03 -5.21
CA GLY A 59 -9.88 11.11 -6.16
C GLY A 59 -10.48 10.82 -7.54
N SER A 60 -10.29 9.61 -8.06
CA SER A 60 -10.84 9.19 -9.36
C SER A 60 -12.37 9.12 -9.38
N ASN A 61 -12.99 8.83 -8.24
CA ASN A 61 -14.44 8.75 -8.10
C ASN A 61 -15.11 10.13 -7.87
N SER A 62 -14.35 11.23 -7.89
CA SER A 62 -14.91 12.58 -7.67
C SER A 62 -15.92 12.99 -8.73
N SER A 63 -15.77 12.51 -9.97
CA SER A 63 -16.69 12.78 -11.08
C SER A 63 -17.92 11.87 -11.05
N ASP A 64 -17.71 10.55 -10.94
CA ASP A 64 -18.77 9.53 -11.03
C ASP A 64 -19.62 9.44 -9.74
N LYS A 65 -19.06 9.89 -8.60
CA LYS A 65 -19.70 9.88 -7.27
C LYS A 65 -20.32 8.53 -6.88
N SER A 66 -19.70 7.43 -7.30
CA SER A 66 -20.20 6.09 -6.99
C SER A 66 -20.02 5.78 -5.49
N PRO A 67 -21.10 5.49 -4.72
CA PRO A 67 -20.97 5.18 -3.30
C PRO A 67 -20.06 3.96 -3.05
N ARG A 68 -20.15 2.94 -3.91
CA ARG A 68 -19.34 1.73 -3.81
C ARG A 68 -17.84 2.03 -3.86
N LEU A 69 -17.40 2.95 -4.72
CA LEU A 69 -16.00 3.30 -4.85
C LEU A 69 -15.49 4.11 -3.64
N PHE A 70 -16.34 4.87 -2.96
CA PHE A 70 -15.98 5.50 -1.69
C PHE A 70 -15.83 4.49 -0.55
N TYR A 71 -16.68 3.46 -0.46
CA TYR A 71 -16.46 2.40 0.52
C TYR A 71 -15.17 1.63 0.25
N LEU A 72 -14.88 1.31 -1.02
CA LEU A 72 -13.63 0.66 -1.40
C LEU A 72 -12.40 1.53 -1.15
N SER A 73 -12.49 2.86 -1.28
CA SER A 73 -11.37 3.75 -0.99
C SER A 73 -11.04 3.85 0.51
N VAL A 74 -12.00 3.63 1.39
CA VAL A 74 -11.78 3.65 2.85
C VAL A 74 -11.34 2.29 3.40
N THR A 75 -11.60 1.21 2.66
CA THR A 75 -11.30 -0.17 3.07
C THR A 75 -9.82 -0.36 3.51
N PRO A 76 -8.80 0.11 2.76
CA PRO A 76 -7.41 -0.04 3.19
C PRO A 76 -7.12 0.63 4.55
N SER A 77 -7.69 1.81 4.81
CA SER A 77 -7.50 2.53 6.07
C SER A 77 -8.14 1.81 7.25
N VAL A 78 -9.30 1.17 7.03
CA VAL A 78 -9.96 0.33 8.06
C VAL A 78 -9.12 -0.90 8.37
N PHE A 79 -8.53 -1.55 7.36
CA PHE A 79 -7.59 -2.67 7.56
C PHE A 79 -6.32 -2.24 8.31
N ALA A 80 -5.76 -1.08 7.97
CA ALA A 80 -4.61 -0.52 8.68
C ALA A 80 -4.93 -0.27 10.16
N PHE A 81 -6.11 0.28 10.45
CA PHE A 81 -6.56 0.50 11.83
C PHE A 81 -6.81 -0.81 12.56
N SER A 82 -7.43 -1.82 11.91
CA SER A 82 -7.71 -3.10 12.55
C SER A 82 -6.45 -3.85 12.96
N ALA A 83 -5.33 -3.62 12.26
CA ALA A 83 -4.05 -4.23 12.60
C ALA A 83 -3.58 -3.92 14.03
N ILE A 84 -4.00 -2.81 14.62
CA ILE A 84 -3.63 -2.39 15.99
C ILE A 84 -4.14 -3.37 17.06
N PHE A 85 -5.17 -4.16 16.75
CA PHE A 85 -5.72 -5.14 17.69
C PHE A 85 -4.95 -6.47 17.72
N PHE A 86 -3.86 -6.60 16.96
CA PHE A 86 -3.09 -7.82 16.84
C PHE A 86 -1.67 -7.60 17.38
N ASP A 87 -1.12 -8.63 18.02
CA ASP A 87 0.27 -8.64 18.47
C ASP A 87 1.19 -9.20 17.37
N PHE A 88 2.52 -9.08 17.57
CA PHE A 88 3.49 -9.74 16.72
C PHE A 88 3.41 -11.27 16.91
N PRO A 89 3.42 -12.08 15.81
CA PRO A 89 3.63 -11.71 14.41
C PRO A 89 2.34 -11.39 13.62
N ASP A 90 1.16 -11.62 14.19
CA ASP A 90 -0.14 -11.52 13.50
C ASP A 90 -0.42 -10.14 12.91
N ILE A 91 0.03 -9.07 13.57
CA ILE A 91 -0.05 -7.70 13.06
C ILE A 91 0.58 -7.55 11.66
N LEU A 92 1.69 -8.25 11.39
CA LEU A 92 2.37 -8.19 10.10
C LEU A 92 1.58 -8.92 9.02
N TYR A 93 0.94 -10.05 9.36
CA TYR A 93 0.06 -10.76 8.43
C TYR A 93 -1.19 -9.97 8.10
N VAL A 94 -1.80 -9.30 9.08
CA VAL A 94 -2.97 -8.44 8.86
C VAL A 94 -2.65 -7.26 7.96
N LEU A 95 -1.51 -6.59 8.18
CA LEU A 95 -1.05 -5.51 7.31
C LEU A 95 -0.75 -5.99 5.89
N ALA A 96 -0.02 -7.11 5.75
CA ALA A 96 0.28 -7.71 4.44
C ALA A 96 -1.00 -8.09 3.68
N LEU A 97 -1.99 -8.66 4.37
CA LEU A 97 -3.31 -8.95 3.80
C LEU A 97 -4.03 -7.67 3.38
N GLY A 98 -3.94 -6.59 4.18
CA GLY A 98 -4.48 -5.28 3.82
C GLY A 98 -3.89 -4.73 2.51
N TYR A 99 -2.58 -4.84 2.31
CA TYR A 99 -1.94 -4.48 1.04
C TYR A 99 -2.43 -5.33 -0.12
N PHE A 100 -2.57 -6.64 0.08
CA PHE A 100 -3.09 -7.55 -0.94
C PHE A 100 -4.54 -7.21 -1.33
N ILE A 101 -5.40 -6.93 -0.35
CA ILE A 101 -6.78 -6.50 -0.59
C ILE A 101 -6.81 -5.18 -1.36
N ALA A 102 -5.98 -4.21 -0.97
CA ALA A 102 -5.90 -2.93 -1.66
C ALA A 102 -5.47 -3.12 -3.13
N TRP A 103 -4.50 -4.01 -3.38
CA TRP A 103 -4.10 -4.38 -4.74
C TRP A 103 -5.22 -5.06 -5.53
N LEU A 104 -6.00 -5.96 -4.92
CA LEU A 104 -7.17 -6.55 -5.57
C LEU A 104 -8.20 -5.50 -5.96
N ILE A 105 -8.44 -4.50 -5.12
CA ILE A 105 -9.31 -3.36 -5.44
C ILE A 105 -8.78 -2.61 -6.65
N ASP A 106 -7.47 -2.36 -6.72
CA ASP A 106 -6.83 -1.71 -7.88
C ASP A 106 -6.96 -2.56 -9.16
N VAL A 107 -6.90 -3.90 -9.07
CA VAL A 107 -7.16 -4.81 -10.20
C VAL A 107 -8.60 -4.65 -10.69
N PHE A 108 -9.59 -4.63 -9.79
CA PHE A 108 -11.00 -4.42 -10.17
C PHE A 108 -11.22 -3.08 -10.86
N LEU A 109 -10.53 -2.03 -10.40
CA LEU A 109 -10.57 -0.71 -11.04
C LEU A 109 -9.96 -0.73 -12.44
N MET A 110 -8.84 -1.43 -12.63
CA MET A 110 -8.22 -1.60 -13.93
C MET A 110 -9.13 -2.34 -14.91
N ILE A 111 -9.86 -3.36 -14.46
CA ILE A 111 -10.84 -4.07 -15.31
C ILE A 111 -11.94 -3.11 -15.77
N LYS A 112 -12.39 -2.20 -14.90
CA LYS A 112 -13.41 -1.19 -15.23
C LYS A 112 -12.85 -0.06 -16.12
N ASN A 113 -11.61 0.38 -15.87
CA ASN A 113 -10.95 1.46 -16.60
C ASN A 113 -9.48 1.11 -16.91
N LYS A 114 -9.20 0.84 -18.18
CA LYS A 114 -7.85 0.47 -18.67
C LYS A 114 -6.79 1.56 -18.46
N GLU A 115 -7.18 2.81 -18.19
CA GLU A 115 -6.25 3.89 -17.83
C GLU A 115 -5.50 3.63 -16.51
N PHE A 116 -5.98 2.71 -15.67
CA PHE A 116 -5.31 2.31 -14.44
C PHE A 116 -4.20 1.28 -14.63
N PHE A 117 -4.00 0.74 -15.84
CA PHE A 117 -3.05 -0.36 -16.08
C PHE A 117 -1.62 -0.03 -15.62
N GLY A 118 -1.11 1.15 -15.98
CA GLY A 118 0.23 1.59 -15.62
C GLY A 118 0.37 1.87 -14.12
N TYR A 119 -0.68 2.42 -13.50
CA TYR A 119 -0.75 2.55 -12.04
C TYR A 119 -0.70 1.18 -11.36
N LEU A 120 -1.50 0.22 -11.82
CA LEU A 120 -1.52 -1.15 -11.29
C LEU A 120 -0.16 -1.83 -11.47
N ALA A 121 0.48 -1.69 -12.63
CA ALA A 121 1.80 -2.28 -12.88
C ALA A 121 2.85 -1.75 -11.88
N MET A 122 2.89 -0.43 -11.65
CA MET A 122 3.73 0.15 -10.62
C MET A 122 3.35 -0.38 -9.24
N ARG A 123 2.04 -0.43 -8.94
CA ARG A 123 1.50 -0.82 -7.63
C ARG A 123 1.82 -2.26 -7.29
N SER A 124 1.82 -3.15 -8.27
CA SER A 124 2.23 -4.55 -8.13
C SER A 124 3.67 -4.66 -7.65
N ILE A 125 4.60 -3.86 -8.21
CA ILE A 125 6.01 -3.89 -7.79
C ILE A 125 6.12 -3.51 -6.31
N ILE A 126 5.51 -2.39 -5.90
CA ILE A 126 5.62 -1.91 -4.52
C ILE A 126 4.86 -2.81 -3.54
N THR A 127 3.67 -3.29 -3.91
CA THR A 127 2.87 -4.16 -3.05
C THR A 127 3.56 -5.48 -2.82
N SER A 128 4.10 -6.11 -3.87
CA SER A 128 4.89 -7.34 -3.74
C SER A 128 6.13 -7.13 -2.88
N SER A 129 6.85 -6.01 -3.07
CA SER A 129 8.00 -5.67 -2.21
C SER A 129 7.59 -5.51 -0.75
N VAL A 130 6.54 -4.75 -0.45
CA VAL A 130 6.09 -4.53 0.93
C VAL A 130 5.61 -5.82 1.58
N ILE A 131 4.83 -6.65 0.88
CA ILE A 131 4.38 -7.95 1.39
C ILE A 131 5.59 -8.85 1.66
N TYR A 132 6.56 -8.90 0.75
CA TYR A 132 7.81 -9.64 0.96
C TYR A 132 8.55 -9.16 2.22
N LEU A 133 8.64 -7.84 2.44
CA LEU A 133 9.30 -7.28 3.62
C LEU A 133 8.55 -7.63 4.93
N HIS A 134 7.22 -7.73 4.92
CA HIS A 134 6.46 -8.22 6.07
C HIS A 134 6.80 -9.69 6.36
N LEU A 135 6.81 -10.54 5.33
CA LEU A 135 7.13 -11.96 5.44
C LEU A 135 8.60 -12.21 5.83
N TYR A 136 9.49 -11.28 5.52
CA TYR A 136 10.91 -11.36 5.88
C TYR A 136 11.16 -11.10 7.38
N ILE A 137 10.31 -10.31 8.04
CA ILE A 137 10.47 -9.96 9.46
C ILE A 137 9.87 -11.04 10.37
N VAL A 138 8.85 -11.76 9.91
CA VAL A 138 8.26 -12.89 10.64
C VAL A 138 9.22 -14.07 10.67
#